data_AF-A0A4Q4Y8W0-F1
#
_entry.id   AF-A0A4Q4Y8W0-F1
#
_cell.length_a   1.000
_cell.length_b   1.000
_cell.length_c   1.000
_cell.angle_alpha   90.00
_cell.angle_beta   90.00
_cell.angle_gamma   90.00
#
_symmetry.space_group_name_H-M   'P 1'
#
loop_
_entity.id
_entity.type
_entity.pdbx_description
1 polymer ?
#
loop_
_entity_poly.entity_id
_entity_poly.type
_entity_poly.pdbx_seq_one_letter_code
_entity_poly.pdbx_strand_id
1 'polypeptide(L)'
;MSSPQAAEVSRLIKACYAALRSSRNRTPNGYYGALTLVDSAAVLAAEGGLDDGLVRQCEILRDFCQDSLKSAYGRSDRYERDVYERAVSSRRIGADDSDADTASLGSSGGAQASSSGVESREAEPVTRTRRVRWV
;
A
#
# COMPACT_ATOMS: atom_id res chain seq x y z
N MET A 1 39.43 -12.72 -17.03
CA MET A 1 38.03 -13.23 -17.09
C MET A 1 37.40 -13.01 -15.72
N SER A 2 36.10 -12.74 -15.62
CA SER A 2 35.44 -12.62 -14.32
C SER A 2 35.49 -13.95 -13.57
N SER A 3 35.63 -13.91 -12.23
CA SER A 3 35.55 -15.12 -11.41
C SER A 3 34.14 -15.72 -11.49
N PRO A 4 33.98 -17.06 -11.34
CA PRO A 4 32.66 -17.68 -11.29
C PRO A 4 31.79 -17.10 -10.16
N GLN A 5 32.40 -16.71 -9.05
CA GLN A 5 31.74 -16.05 -7.92
C GLN A 5 31.22 -14.64 -8.28
N ALA A 6 31.99 -13.83 -9.01
CA ALA A 6 31.52 -12.54 -9.51
C ALA A 6 30.39 -12.67 -10.54
N ALA A 7 30.41 -13.74 -11.35
CA ALA A 7 29.31 -14.06 -12.26
C ALA A 7 28.03 -14.46 -11.49
N GLU A 8 28.15 -15.21 -10.40
CA GLU A 8 27.04 -15.61 -9.55
C GLU A 8 26.45 -14.43 -8.76
N VAL A 9 27.28 -13.58 -8.15
CA VAL A 9 26.84 -12.31 -7.52
C VAL A 9 26.10 -11.44 -8.54
N SER A 10 26.63 -11.32 -9.77
CA SER A 10 25.95 -10.61 -10.86
C SER A 10 24.60 -11.24 -11.26
N ARG A 11 24.48 -12.57 -11.17
CA ARG A 11 23.22 -13.31 -11.44
C ARG A 11 22.18 -13.03 -10.35
N LEU A 12 22.58 -13.06 -9.09
CA LEU A 12 21.72 -12.78 -7.93
C LEU A 12 21.23 -11.32 -7.93
N ILE A 13 22.11 -10.35 -8.22
CA ILE A 13 21.74 -8.94 -8.38
C ILE A 13 20.68 -8.78 -9.49
N LYS A 14 20.87 -9.42 -10.66
CA LYS A 14 19.87 -9.41 -11.75
C LYS A 14 18.55 -10.06 -11.33
N ALA A 15 18.60 -11.15 -10.57
CA ALA A 15 17.41 -11.81 -10.04
C ALA A 15 16.65 -10.92 -9.03
N CYS A 16 17.36 -10.18 -8.17
CA CYS A 16 16.76 -9.19 -7.28
C CYS A 16 16.02 -8.10 -8.07
N TYR A 17 16.66 -7.48 -9.05
CA TYR A 17 15.98 -6.48 -9.91
C TYR A 17 14.75 -7.06 -10.64
N ALA A 18 14.81 -8.32 -11.08
CA ALA A 18 13.66 -9.00 -11.68
C ALA A 18 12.52 -9.21 -10.66
N ALA A 19 12.82 -9.63 -9.43
CA ALA A 19 11.84 -9.78 -8.34
C ALA A 19 11.19 -8.43 -7.98
N LEU A 20 11.99 -7.38 -7.82
CA LEU A 20 11.51 -6.01 -7.56
C LEU A 20 10.60 -5.48 -8.69
N ARG A 21 10.94 -5.76 -9.95
CA ARG A 21 10.12 -5.37 -11.11
C ARG A 21 8.86 -6.22 -11.27
N SER A 22 8.89 -7.47 -10.84
CA SER A 22 7.76 -8.41 -10.85
C SER A 22 6.76 -8.14 -9.72
N SER A 23 7.19 -7.50 -8.62
CA SER A 23 6.35 -7.05 -7.49
C SER A 23 5.43 -5.87 -7.88
N ARG A 24 4.52 -6.14 -8.82
CA ARG A 24 3.57 -5.20 -9.44
C ARG A 24 2.64 -4.52 -8.41
N ASN A 25 2.45 -5.16 -7.26
CA ASN A 25 1.62 -4.65 -6.15
C ASN A 25 2.45 -4.20 -4.92
N ARG A 26 3.79 -4.13 -5.01
CA ARG A 26 4.70 -3.71 -3.91
C ARG A 26 4.39 -4.42 -2.57
N THR A 27 4.13 -5.73 -2.63
CA THR A 27 3.76 -6.52 -1.45
C THR A 27 5.00 -6.86 -0.61
N PRO A 28 4.86 -7.03 0.73
CA PRO A 28 5.98 -7.42 1.59
C PRO A 28 6.71 -8.67 1.08
N ASN A 29 5.97 -9.71 0.69
CA ASN A 29 6.54 -10.97 0.18
C ASN A 29 7.48 -10.77 -1.03
N GLY A 30 7.17 -9.83 -1.93
CA GLY A 30 8.03 -9.53 -3.08
C GLY A 30 9.35 -8.86 -2.67
N TYR A 31 9.32 -8.02 -1.64
CA TYR A 31 10.52 -7.38 -1.10
C TYR A 31 11.36 -8.32 -0.23
N TYR A 32 10.76 -9.27 0.49
CA TYR A 32 11.52 -10.33 1.17
C TYR A 32 12.29 -11.21 0.19
N GLY A 33 11.66 -11.67 -0.90
CA GLY A 33 12.35 -12.46 -1.92
C GLY A 33 13.52 -11.70 -2.56
N ALA A 34 13.35 -10.40 -2.82
CA ALA A 34 14.42 -9.53 -3.29
C ALA A 34 15.55 -9.37 -2.26
N LEU A 35 15.22 -9.19 -0.97
CA LEU A 35 16.18 -9.07 0.12
C LEU A 35 17.02 -10.34 0.29
N THR A 36 16.42 -11.53 0.29
CA THR A 36 17.14 -12.81 0.42
C THR A 36 18.17 -13.03 -0.70
N LEU A 37 17.83 -12.63 -1.94
CA LEU A 37 18.75 -12.68 -3.08
C LEU A 37 19.95 -11.73 -2.90
N VAL A 38 19.71 -10.54 -2.35
CA VAL A 38 20.75 -9.53 -2.10
C VAL A 38 21.64 -9.92 -0.94
N ASP A 39 21.07 -10.43 0.16
CA ASP A 39 21.84 -10.91 1.31
C ASP A 39 22.77 -12.06 0.91
N SER A 40 22.28 -12.97 0.05
CA SER A 40 23.09 -14.05 -0.53
C SER A 40 24.21 -13.51 -1.44
N ALA A 41 23.92 -12.48 -2.25
CA ALA A 41 24.91 -11.82 -3.10
C ALA A 41 25.98 -11.06 -2.27
N ALA A 42 25.58 -10.42 -1.18
CA ALA A 42 26.47 -9.68 -0.28
C ALA A 42 27.45 -10.60 0.43
N VAL A 43 26.97 -11.73 0.97
CA VAL A 43 27.82 -12.77 1.60
C VAL A 43 28.82 -13.31 0.59
N LEU A 44 28.36 -13.71 -0.60
CA LEU A 44 29.25 -14.22 -1.66
C LEU A 44 30.25 -13.17 -2.16
N ALA A 45 29.92 -11.87 -2.13
CA ALA A 45 30.85 -10.80 -2.49
C ALA A 45 31.92 -10.58 -1.42
N ALA A 46 31.54 -10.60 -0.14
CA ALA A 46 32.46 -10.46 0.99
C ALA A 46 33.41 -11.65 1.12
N GLU A 47 32.90 -12.89 1.04
CA GLU A 47 33.71 -14.11 1.10
C GLU A 47 34.65 -14.25 -0.11
N GLY A 48 34.25 -13.74 -1.27
CA GLY A 48 35.03 -13.80 -2.51
C GLY A 48 36.10 -12.72 -2.66
N GLY A 49 36.19 -11.76 -1.73
CA GLY A 49 37.04 -10.58 -1.88
C GLY A 49 36.74 -9.81 -3.17
N LEU A 50 35.46 -9.70 -3.55
CA LEU A 50 35.05 -9.06 -4.79
C LEU A 50 35.17 -7.53 -4.71
N ASP A 51 35.17 -6.90 -5.88
CA ASP A 51 35.23 -5.45 -6.07
C ASP A 51 34.26 -4.67 -5.16
N ASP A 52 34.76 -3.60 -4.53
CA ASP A 52 34.01 -2.74 -3.61
C ASP A 52 32.72 -2.18 -4.24
N GLY A 53 32.69 -1.98 -5.57
CA GLY A 53 31.51 -1.55 -6.31
C GLY A 53 30.38 -2.59 -6.31
N LEU A 54 30.70 -3.90 -6.37
CA LEU A 54 29.71 -4.97 -6.26
C LEU A 54 29.19 -5.11 -4.82
N VAL A 55 30.09 -5.02 -3.83
CA VAL A 55 29.71 -5.02 -2.40
C VAL A 55 28.77 -3.84 -2.13
N ARG A 56 29.15 -2.63 -2.57
CA ARG A 56 28.33 -1.42 -2.44
C ARG A 56 27.00 -1.51 -3.17
N GLN A 57 26.94 -2.15 -4.33
CA GLN A 57 25.68 -2.39 -5.03
C GLN A 57 24.75 -3.30 -4.24
N CYS A 58 25.29 -4.33 -3.56
CA CYS A 58 24.51 -5.19 -2.66
C CYS A 58 23.98 -4.41 -1.45
N GLU A 59 24.80 -3.56 -0.81
CA GLU A 59 24.36 -2.68 0.30
C GLU A 59 23.17 -1.80 -0.11
N ILE A 60 23.30 -1.07 -1.22
CA ILE A 60 22.25 -0.16 -1.72
C ILE A 60 20.94 -0.90 -1.99
N LEU A 61 21.02 -2.12 -2.55
CA LEU A 61 19.84 -2.96 -2.79
C LEU A 61 19.25 -3.50 -1.49
N ARG A 62 20.08 -3.79 -0.48
CA ARG A 62 19.66 -4.29 0.82
C ARG A 62 18.84 -3.22 1.54
N ASP A 63 19.38 -2.01 1.65
CA ASP A 63 18.73 -0.85 2.25
C ASP A 63 17.39 -0.55 1.55
N PHE A 64 17.39 -0.53 0.22
CA PHE A 64 16.17 -0.33 -0.58
C PHE A 64 15.09 -1.38 -0.27
N CYS A 65 15.46 -2.66 -0.16
CA CYS A 65 14.51 -3.73 0.16
C CYS A 65 13.99 -3.61 1.60
N GLN A 66 14.86 -3.29 2.57
CA GLN A 66 14.47 -3.10 3.97
C GLN A 66 13.54 -1.90 4.15
N ASP A 67 13.83 -0.75 3.54
CA ASP A 67 12.96 0.43 3.63
C ASP A 67 11.65 0.24 2.86
N SER A 68 11.69 -0.48 1.75
CA SER A 68 10.47 -0.90 1.05
C SER A 68 9.59 -1.81 1.89
N LEU A 69 10.18 -2.74 2.68
CA LEU A 69 9.46 -3.57 3.64
C LEU A 69 8.82 -2.73 4.75
N LYS A 70 9.61 -1.88 5.44
CA LYS A 70 9.09 -0.95 6.48
C LYS A 70 7.91 -0.12 5.95
N SER A 71 8.05 0.40 4.72
CA SER A 71 7.01 1.17 4.03
C SER A 71 5.77 0.34 3.65
N ALA A 72 5.95 -0.93 3.26
CA ALA A 72 4.85 -1.81 2.91
C ALA A 72 4.02 -2.23 4.14
N TYR A 73 4.68 -2.58 5.24
CA TYR A 73 4.02 -2.87 6.52
C TYR A 73 3.28 -1.66 7.06
N GLY A 74 3.94 -0.50 7.17
CA GLY A 74 3.29 0.74 7.64
C GLY A 74 2.13 1.24 6.77
N ARG A 75 1.98 0.73 5.52
CA ARG A 75 0.76 0.92 4.71
C ARG A 75 -0.34 -0.10 5.04
N SER A 76 0.02 -1.36 5.30
CA SER A 76 -0.95 -2.41 5.71
C SER A 76 -1.62 -2.04 7.02
N ASP A 77 -0.83 -1.68 8.04
CA ASP A 77 -1.32 -1.34 9.38
C ASP A 77 -2.30 -0.16 9.35
N ARG A 78 -2.04 0.84 8.49
CA ARG A 78 -2.95 1.98 8.26
C ARG A 78 -4.22 1.56 7.55
N TYR A 79 -4.11 0.74 6.51
CA TYR A 79 -5.29 0.24 5.78
C TYR A 79 -6.21 -0.59 6.68
N GLU A 80 -5.66 -1.48 7.50
CA GLU A 80 -6.43 -2.29 8.46
C GLU A 80 -7.13 -1.41 9.50
N ARG A 81 -6.43 -0.37 9.99
CA ARG A 81 -6.99 0.64 10.87
C ARG A 81 -8.13 1.42 10.22
N ASP A 82 -7.96 1.93 9.00
CA ASP A 82 -8.97 2.69 8.26
C ASP A 82 -10.23 1.84 8.00
N VAL A 83 -10.05 0.55 7.68
CA VAL A 83 -11.15 -0.42 7.51
C VAL A 83 -11.90 -0.63 8.83
N TYR A 84 -11.19 -0.79 9.95
CA TYR A 84 -11.81 -0.92 11.27
C TYR A 84 -12.55 0.35 11.69
N GLU A 85 -11.93 1.53 11.58
CA GLU A 85 -12.54 2.81 11.94
C GLU A 85 -13.79 3.10 11.09
N ARG A 86 -13.78 2.76 9.79
CA ARG A 86 -14.96 2.82 8.92
C ARG A 86 -16.06 1.84 9.35
N ALA A 87 -15.71 0.60 9.74
CA ALA A 87 -16.68 -0.40 10.19
C ALA A 87 -17.31 -0.08 11.57
N VAL A 88 -16.56 0.55 12.47
CA VAL A 88 -17.09 1.09 13.74
C VAL A 88 -17.98 2.31 13.47
N SER A 89 -17.58 3.20 12.57
CA SER A 89 -18.35 4.41 12.22
C SER A 89 -19.69 4.08 11.56
N SER A 90 -19.72 3.10 10.64
CA SER A 90 -20.97 2.66 10.00
C SER A 90 -21.93 1.97 10.98
N ARG A 91 -21.39 1.19 11.94
CA ARG A 91 -22.20 0.55 13.00
C ARG A 91 -22.90 1.56 13.93
N ARG A 92 -22.35 2.77 14.10
CA ARG A 92 -22.95 3.82 14.95
C ARG A 92 -24.16 4.54 14.34
N ILE A 93 -24.53 4.24 13.08
CA ILE A 93 -25.67 4.85 12.38
C ILE A 93 -26.94 3.96 12.48
N GLY A 94 -26.83 2.74 13.02
CA GLY A 94 -27.92 1.76 13.11
C GLY A 94 -28.27 1.33 14.54
N ALA A 95 -28.33 2.28 15.48
CA ALA A 95 -28.72 2.04 16.87
C ALA A 95 -29.56 3.21 17.43
N ASP A 96 -30.55 3.63 16.66
CA ASP A 96 -31.70 4.39 17.14
C ASP A 96 -32.94 3.82 16.42
N ASP A 97 -33.51 2.77 17.00
CA ASP A 97 -34.86 2.32 16.64
C ASP A 97 -35.59 1.82 17.89
N SER A 98 -36.42 2.72 18.42
CA SER A 98 -37.72 2.44 19.01
C SER A 98 -37.85 1.31 20.04
N ASP A 99 -37.73 1.66 21.33
CA ASP A 99 -38.45 0.94 22.39
C ASP A 99 -39.68 1.77 22.80
N ALA A 100 -40.86 1.32 22.36
CA ALA A 100 -42.16 1.72 22.90
C ALA A 100 -42.55 0.63 23.92
N ASP A 101 -42.93 0.94 25.16
CA ASP A 101 -44.03 1.83 25.50
C ASP A 101 -43.88 2.39 26.92
N THR A 102 -44.31 3.62 27.18
CA THR A 102 -44.98 3.95 28.45
C THR A 102 -45.79 5.24 28.31
N ALA A 103 -47.10 5.13 28.47
CA ALA A 103 -48.03 6.22 28.24
C ALA A 103 -47.90 7.36 29.27
N SER A 104 -48.03 8.60 28.80
CA SER A 104 -48.68 9.67 29.58
C SER A 104 -49.30 10.73 28.66
N LEU A 105 -50.46 11.25 29.04
CA LEU A 105 -51.21 12.25 28.28
C LEU A 105 -50.64 13.66 28.47
N GLY A 106 -50.62 14.47 27.41
CA GLY A 106 -50.21 15.89 27.51
C GLY A 106 -50.35 16.67 26.20
N SER A 107 -51.57 17.08 25.85
CA SER A 107 -51.81 17.94 24.68
C SER A 107 -51.43 19.40 24.96
N SER A 108 -50.65 20.04 24.07
CA SER A 108 -51.06 21.29 23.38
C SER A 108 -49.92 22.00 22.62
N GLY A 109 -50.14 22.24 21.32
CA GLY A 109 -49.94 23.56 20.70
C GLY A 109 -48.55 23.97 20.17
N GLY A 110 -48.52 24.33 18.87
CA GLY A 110 -47.81 25.55 18.43
C GLY A 110 -46.62 25.38 17.47
N ALA A 111 -46.90 25.62 16.18
CA ALA A 111 -46.01 25.92 15.05
C ALA A 111 -44.65 26.60 15.39
N GLN A 112 -43.57 26.42 14.61
CA GLN A 112 -43.44 26.90 13.22
C GLN A 112 -42.29 26.24 12.42
N ALA A 113 -42.30 26.40 11.10
CA ALA A 113 -41.31 25.84 10.16
C ALA A 113 -40.37 26.90 9.56
N SER A 114 -39.11 26.52 9.33
CA SER A 114 -38.07 27.09 8.42
C SER A 114 -36.74 26.38 8.78
N SER A 115 -35.73 26.17 7.95
CA SER A 115 -35.53 26.20 6.49
C SER A 115 -34.36 25.21 6.20
N SER A 116 -33.80 24.99 5.01
CA SER A 116 -33.92 25.55 3.66
C SER A 116 -33.33 24.52 2.68
N GLY A 117 -33.73 24.52 1.40
CA GLY A 117 -33.17 23.59 0.41
C GLY A 117 -31.72 23.94 0.01
N VAL A 118 -30.93 22.91 -0.29
CA VAL A 118 -29.68 23.05 -1.07
C VAL A 118 -29.69 21.99 -2.17
N GLU A 119 -29.93 22.47 -3.38
CA GLU A 119 -29.73 21.77 -4.64
C GLU A 119 -28.23 21.49 -4.86
N SER A 120 -27.85 20.31 -5.37
CA SER A 120 -26.43 19.98 -5.62
C SER A 120 -26.24 19.09 -6.84
N ARG A 121 -26.58 19.68 -8.00
CA ARG A 121 -25.75 19.75 -9.21
C ARG A 121 -24.83 18.54 -9.47
N GLU A 122 -25.28 17.61 -10.31
CA GLU A 122 -24.43 16.57 -10.89
C GLU A 122 -23.32 17.18 -11.77
N ALA A 123 -22.14 16.56 -11.74
CA ALA A 123 -20.99 16.94 -12.57
C ALA A 123 -20.66 15.80 -13.55
N GLU A 124 -20.79 16.04 -14.85
CA GLU A 124 -20.44 15.06 -15.88
C GLU A 124 -18.92 14.77 -15.95
N PRO A 125 -18.52 13.49 -16.10
CA PRO A 125 -17.12 13.13 -16.34
C PRO A 125 -16.75 13.18 -17.84
N VAL A 126 -16.04 14.23 -18.25
CA VAL A 126 -15.44 14.33 -19.60
C VAL A 126 -14.31 13.32 -19.77
N THR A 127 -14.51 12.28 -20.57
CA THR A 127 -13.48 11.27 -20.90
C THR A 127 -12.98 11.38 -22.35
N ARG A 128 -12.05 12.31 -22.61
CA ARG A 128 -11.38 12.44 -23.92
C ARG A 128 -10.19 11.49 -24.05
N THR A 129 -10.42 10.28 -24.57
CA THR A 129 -9.33 9.31 -24.86
C THR A 129 -8.63 9.65 -26.19
N ARG A 130 -7.36 10.06 -26.13
CA ARG A 130 -6.50 10.27 -27.31
C ARG A 130 -5.63 9.02 -27.53
N ARG A 131 -5.87 8.31 -28.64
CA ARG A 131 -5.06 7.15 -29.04
C ARG A 131 -3.63 7.58 -29.42
N VAL A 132 -2.63 6.80 -29.01
CA VAL A 132 -1.24 6.91 -29.49
C VAL A 132 -0.94 5.67 -30.35
N ARG A 133 -0.46 5.91 -31.57
CA ARG A 133 0.01 4.88 -32.50
C ARG A 133 1.53 4.83 -32.39
N TRP A 134 2.08 3.67 -32.06
CA TRP A 134 3.51 3.42 -32.21
C TRP A 134 3.80 3.04 -33.67
N VAL A 135 4.93 3.52 -34.19
CA VAL A 135 5.53 3.18 -35.49
C VAL A 135 6.85 2.48 -35.20
#